data_AF-A0A6C1TUB7-F1
#
_entry.id   AF-A0A6C1TUB7-F1
#
_cell.length_a   1.000
_cell.length_b   1.000
_cell.length_c   1.000
_cell.angle_alpha   90.00
_cell.angle_beta   90.00
_cell.angle_gamma   90.00
#
_symmetry.space_group_name_H-M   'P 1'
#
loop_
_entity.id
_entity.type
_entity.pdbx_description
1 polymer ?
#
loop_
_entity_poly.entity_id
_entity_poly.type
_entity_poly.pdbx_seq_one_letter_code
_entity_poly.pdbx_strand_id
1 'polypeptide(L)'
;MAVTRKAEIRKQILEKERALIEKRADHLVAIFSAVEQIDDLSVQGASAIDELQEMGLSLTDIEESTGVSVRRLNGLRRRASVVRNETSDNDDDEDLGDRNGDSESGVHAQSEGDGLDHPYSDADQ
;
A
#
# COMPACT_ATOMS: atom_id res chain seq x y z
N MET A 1 46.05 27.12 11.41
CA MET A 1 44.72 27.56 10.92
C MET A 1 44.10 26.61 9.88
N ALA A 2 44.35 25.29 9.92
CA ALA A 2 43.80 24.35 8.92
C ALA A 2 42.54 23.58 9.41
N VAL A 3 42.36 23.47 10.72
CA VAL A 3 41.27 22.70 11.35
C VAL A 3 39.90 23.37 11.16
N THR A 4 39.85 24.70 11.21
CA THR A 4 38.63 25.50 10.99
C THR A 4 38.10 25.37 9.56
N ARG A 5 38.98 25.37 8.55
CA ARG A 5 38.58 25.25 7.13
C ARG A 5 37.94 23.90 6.80
N LYS A 6 38.43 22.81 7.40
CA LYS A 6 37.85 21.46 7.22
C LYS A 6 36.47 21.33 7.88
N ALA A 7 36.28 21.96 9.05
CA ALA A 7 34.99 22.01 9.72
C ALA A 7 33.96 22.84 8.91
N GLU A 8 34.38 23.99 8.37
CA GLU A 8 33.58 24.85 7.49
C GLU A 8 33.09 24.09 6.24
N ILE A 9 34.00 23.37 5.57
CA ILE A 9 33.67 22.58 4.36
C ILE A 9 32.67 21.47 4.70
N ARG A 10 32.85 20.76 5.81
CA ARG A 10 31.90 19.72 6.24
C ARG A 10 30.53 20.31 6.54
N LYS A 11 30.48 21.45 7.23
CA LYS A 11 29.22 22.16 7.50
C LYS A 11 28.51 22.55 6.19
N GLN A 12 29.23 23.13 5.23
CA GLN A 12 28.65 23.50 3.92
C GLN A 12 28.16 22.28 3.12
N ILE A 13 28.84 21.13 3.20
CA ILE A 13 28.40 19.89 2.55
C ILE A 13 27.10 19.41 3.19
N LEU A 14 27.04 19.33 4.52
CA LEU A 14 25.85 18.90 5.26
C LEU A 14 24.64 19.82 5.01
N GLU A 15 24.86 21.13 4.95
CA GLU A 15 23.80 22.09 4.63
C GLU A 15 23.26 21.91 3.20
N LYS A 16 24.14 21.63 2.22
CA LYS A 16 23.74 21.32 0.84
C LYS A 16 22.99 20.00 0.73
N GLU A 17 23.44 18.97 1.43
CA GLU A 17 22.77 17.67 1.48
C GLU A 17 21.39 17.79 2.11
N ARG A 18 21.27 18.53 3.22
CA ARG A 18 19.98 18.82 3.85
C ARG A 18 19.04 19.58 2.91
N ALA A 19 19.52 20.64 2.27
CA ALA A 19 18.70 21.40 1.31
C ALA A 19 18.23 20.53 0.12
N LEU A 20 19.05 19.57 -0.33
CA LEU A 20 18.67 18.63 -1.38
C LEU A 20 17.61 17.64 -0.90
N ILE A 21 17.73 17.14 0.34
CA ILE A 21 16.74 16.25 0.95
C ILE A 21 15.40 16.98 1.08
N GLU A 22 15.40 18.19 1.64
CA GLU A 22 14.19 19.01 1.80
C GLU A 22 13.48 19.22 0.45
N LYS A 23 14.22 19.63 -0.59
CA LYS A 23 13.66 19.80 -1.94
C LYS A 23 13.06 18.51 -2.50
N ARG A 24 13.69 17.35 -2.25
CA ARG A 24 13.19 16.06 -2.71
C ARG A 24 11.97 15.61 -1.90
N ALA A 25 11.95 15.89 -0.61
CA ALA A 25 10.81 15.64 0.27
C ALA A 25 9.60 16.45 -0.19
N ASP A 26 9.76 17.74 -0.47
CA ASP A 26 8.67 18.60 -0.97
C ASP A 26 8.09 18.06 -2.29
N HIS A 27 8.96 17.62 -3.19
CA HIS A 27 8.52 17.01 -4.45
C HIS A 27 7.76 15.70 -4.22
N LEU A 28 8.23 14.87 -3.27
CA LEU A 28 7.56 13.64 -2.91
C LEU A 28 6.18 13.90 -2.32
N VAL A 29 6.06 14.88 -1.41
CA VAL A 29 4.77 15.32 -0.85
C VAL A 29 3.83 15.76 -1.97
N ALA A 30 4.29 16.59 -2.90
CA ALA A 30 3.46 17.02 -4.03
C ALA A 30 2.99 15.84 -4.91
N ILE A 31 3.82 14.81 -5.10
CA ILE A 31 3.45 13.60 -5.82
C ILE A 31 2.36 12.83 -5.05
N PHE A 32 2.52 12.63 -3.74
CA PHE A 32 1.51 11.93 -2.94
C PHE A 32 0.18 12.67 -2.91
N SER A 33 0.18 14.00 -2.74
CA SER A 33 -1.05 14.79 -2.83
C SER A 33 -1.71 14.70 -4.22
N ALA A 34 -0.93 14.58 -5.29
CA ALA A 34 -1.49 14.34 -6.62
C ALA A 34 -2.07 12.92 -6.74
N VAL A 35 -1.45 11.90 -6.12
CA VAL A 35 -1.98 10.53 -6.11
C VAL A 35 -3.33 10.49 -5.39
N GLU A 36 -3.44 11.08 -4.20
CA GLU A 36 -4.70 11.20 -3.45
C GLU A 36 -5.81 11.83 -4.29
N GLN A 37 -5.52 12.95 -4.97
CA GLN A 37 -6.49 13.59 -5.87
C GLN A 37 -6.94 12.67 -7.01
N ILE A 38 -6.04 11.86 -7.56
CA ILE A 38 -6.41 10.92 -8.63
C ILE A 38 -7.28 9.79 -8.06
N ASP A 39 -7.05 9.35 -6.83
CA ASP A 39 -7.88 8.34 -6.18
C ASP A 39 -9.30 8.87 -5.91
N ASP A 40 -9.43 10.10 -5.40
CA ASP A 40 -10.71 10.80 -5.26
C ASP A 40 -11.44 10.91 -6.60
N LEU A 41 -10.74 11.35 -7.65
CA LEU A 41 -11.29 11.43 -9.00
C LEU A 41 -11.67 10.05 -9.55
N SER A 42 -10.98 8.99 -9.15
CA SER A 42 -11.30 7.62 -9.55
C SER A 42 -12.62 7.17 -8.91
N VAL A 43 -12.83 7.49 -7.63
CA VAL A 43 -14.09 7.22 -6.92
C VAL A 43 -15.24 8.00 -7.56
N GLN A 44 -15.08 9.30 -7.79
CA GLN A 44 -16.10 10.13 -8.45
C GLN A 44 -16.42 9.64 -9.85
N GLY A 45 -15.40 9.29 -10.63
CA GLY A 45 -15.58 8.75 -11.98
C GLY A 45 -16.27 7.39 -11.99
N ALA A 46 -16.01 6.52 -11.01
CA ALA A 46 -16.74 5.27 -10.86
C ALA A 46 -18.21 5.50 -10.51
N SER A 47 -18.52 6.43 -9.60
CA SER A 47 -19.90 6.82 -9.30
C SER A 47 -20.64 7.35 -10.53
N ALA A 48 -20.01 8.20 -11.34
CA ALA A 48 -20.61 8.69 -12.58
C ALA A 48 -20.92 7.56 -13.58
N ILE A 49 -20.06 6.53 -13.65
CA ILE A 49 -20.35 5.33 -14.45
C ILE A 49 -21.58 4.60 -13.89
N ASP A 50 -21.63 4.40 -12.58
CA ASP A 50 -22.74 3.71 -11.92
C ASP A 50 -24.07 4.45 -12.15
N GLU A 51 -24.09 5.79 -12.02
CA GLU A 51 -25.25 6.65 -12.31
C GLU A 51 -25.74 6.51 -13.77
N LEU A 52 -24.81 6.46 -14.74
CA LEU A 52 -25.17 6.23 -16.15
C LEU A 52 -25.81 4.84 -16.35
N GLN A 53 -25.31 3.81 -15.65
CA GLN A 53 -25.89 2.47 -15.72
C GLN A 53 -27.27 2.41 -15.04
N GLU A 54 -27.48 3.16 -13.95
CA GLU A 54 -28.80 3.29 -13.30
C GLU A 54 -29.84 3.96 -14.20
N MET A 55 -29.41 4.87 -15.07
CA MET A 55 -30.26 5.46 -16.13
C MET A 55 -30.52 4.50 -17.30
N GLY A 56 -29.98 3.27 -17.26
CA GLY A 56 -30.22 2.22 -18.25
C GLY A 56 -29.22 2.19 -19.40
N LEU A 57 -28.14 2.97 -19.35
CA LEU A 57 -27.08 2.90 -20.36
C LEU A 57 -26.19 1.68 -20.12
N SER A 58 -25.88 0.95 -21.19
CA SER A 58 -24.84 -0.07 -21.13
C SER A 58 -23.45 0.58 -21.16
N LEU A 59 -22.41 -0.15 -20.73
CA LEU A 59 -21.02 0.35 -20.85
C LEU A 59 -20.63 0.65 -22.30
N THR A 60 -21.25 -0.05 -23.27
CA THR A 60 -21.06 0.22 -24.70
C THR A 60 -21.65 1.57 -25.08
N ASP A 61 -22.86 1.90 -24.62
CA ASP A 61 -23.49 3.21 -24.89
C ASP A 61 -22.69 4.36 -24.25
N ILE A 62 -22.12 4.11 -23.07
CA ILE A 62 -21.22 5.05 -22.40
C ILE A 62 -19.92 5.22 -23.20
N GLU A 63 -19.35 4.14 -23.74
CA GLU A 63 -18.17 4.22 -24.62
C GLU A 63 -18.47 5.00 -25.90
N GLU A 64 -19.62 4.78 -26.54
CA GLU A 64 -20.03 5.48 -27.75
C GLU A 64 -20.26 6.98 -27.51
N SER A 65 -20.84 7.34 -26.36
CA SER A 65 -21.15 8.74 -26.02
C SER A 65 -19.94 9.53 -25.49
N THR A 66 -19.06 8.89 -24.72
CA THR A 66 -17.93 9.57 -24.06
C THR A 66 -16.59 9.38 -24.78
N GLY A 67 -16.48 8.37 -25.65
CA GLY A 67 -15.23 7.94 -26.26
C GLY A 67 -14.29 7.20 -25.29
N VAL A 68 -14.72 6.92 -24.06
CA VAL A 68 -13.93 6.18 -23.06
C VAL A 68 -14.23 4.70 -23.19
N SER A 69 -13.21 3.90 -23.51
CA SER A 69 -13.45 2.49 -23.78
C SER A 69 -13.96 1.70 -22.57
N VAL A 70 -14.82 0.69 -22.80
CA VAL A 70 -15.33 -0.22 -21.77
C VAL A 70 -14.20 -0.79 -20.91
N ARG A 71 -13.03 -1.06 -21.50
CA ARG A 71 -11.84 -1.52 -20.74
C ARG A 71 -11.36 -0.48 -19.74
N ARG A 72 -11.32 0.81 -20.12
CA ARG A 72 -10.93 1.92 -19.25
C ARG A 72 -11.98 2.19 -18.18
N LEU A 73 -13.28 2.16 -18.53
CA LEU A 73 -14.38 2.29 -17.57
C LEU A 73 -14.30 1.21 -16.48
N ASN A 74 -14.10 -0.05 -16.88
CA ASN A 74 -13.90 -1.16 -15.93
C ASN A 74 -12.61 -1.03 -15.12
N GLY A 75 -11.54 -0.50 -15.72
CA GLY A 75 -10.29 -0.20 -15.01
C GLY A 75 -10.50 0.84 -13.90
N LEU A 76 -11.25 1.90 -14.20
CA LEU A 76 -11.57 2.96 -13.25
C LEU A 76 -12.40 2.43 -12.07
N ARG A 77 -13.45 1.63 -12.35
CA ARG A 77 -14.27 0.98 -11.30
C ARG A 77 -13.44 0.08 -10.39
N ARG A 78 -12.53 -0.72 -10.95
CA ARG A 78 -11.62 -1.56 -10.16
C ARG A 78 -10.73 -0.72 -9.25
N ARG A 79 -10.12 0.35 -9.78
CA ARG A 79 -9.30 1.25 -8.97
C ARG A 79 -10.11 1.89 -7.84
N ALA A 80 -11.29 2.44 -8.15
CA ALA A 80 -12.18 3.01 -7.13
C ALA A 80 -12.59 2.00 -6.05
N SER A 81 -12.76 0.72 -6.42
CA SER A 81 -13.05 -0.34 -5.45
C SER A 81 -11.88 -0.59 -4.50
N VAL A 82 -10.64 -0.55 -5.00
CA VAL A 82 -9.44 -0.71 -4.15
C VAL A 82 -9.34 0.46 -3.18
N VAL A 83 -9.44 1.70 -3.68
CA VAL A 83 -9.39 2.92 -2.86
C VAL A 83 -10.43 2.89 -1.75
N ARG A 84 -11.69 2.55 -2.07
CA ARG A 84 -12.77 2.47 -1.08
C ARG A 84 -12.53 1.40 -0.01
N ASN A 85 -11.89 0.29 -0.36
CA ASN A 85 -11.55 -0.75 0.61
C ASN A 85 -10.38 -0.35 1.49
N GLU A 86 -9.35 0.28 0.92
CA GLU A 86 -8.19 0.80 1.67
C GLU A 86 -8.58 1.91 2.66
N THR A 87 -9.57 2.75 2.33
CA THR A 87 -10.14 3.70 3.29
C THR A 87 -10.94 3.04 4.41
N SER A 88 -11.55 1.87 4.16
CA SER A 88 -12.36 1.17 5.16
C SER A 88 -11.54 0.37 6.17
N ASP A 89 -10.31 -0.01 5.81
CA ASP A 89 -9.38 -0.75 6.67
C ASP A 89 -8.52 0.18 7.56
N ASN A 90 -8.64 1.51 7.43
CA ASN A 90 -7.90 2.49 8.24
C ASN A 90 -8.70 3.08 9.43
N ASP A 91 -9.95 2.63 9.65
CA ASP A 91 -10.78 3.10 10.78
C ASP A 91 -10.57 2.29 12.09
N ASP A 92 -9.67 1.29 12.10
CA ASP A 92 -9.45 0.37 13.24
C ASP A 92 -8.03 0.47 13.85
N ASP A 93 -7.42 1.65 13.85
CA ASP A 93 -6.08 1.89 14.43
C ASP A 93 -6.11 2.84 15.65
N GLU A 94 -7.07 2.67 16.57
CA GLU A 94 -6.99 3.23 17.93
C GLU A 94 -7.58 2.28 19.01
N ASP A 95 -6.98 1.10 19.21
CA ASP A 95 -7.05 0.42 20.52
C ASP A 95 -5.71 -0.26 20.88
N LEU A 96 -4.71 0.56 21.18
CA LEU A 96 -3.58 0.15 22.02
C LEU A 96 -3.96 0.35 23.51
N GLY A 97 -5.08 -0.26 23.91
CA GLY A 97 -5.58 -0.29 25.29
C GLY A 97 -5.31 -1.62 25.99
N ASP A 98 -4.17 -1.69 26.67
CA ASP A 98 -3.94 -2.45 27.91
C ASP A 98 -4.56 -3.87 28.02
N ARG A 99 -3.78 -4.89 27.66
CA ARG A 99 -3.94 -6.24 28.23
C ARG A 99 -2.73 -6.63 29.06
N ASN A 100 -2.50 -5.91 30.15
CA ASN A 100 -1.91 -6.51 31.35
C ASN A 100 -2.95 -7.44 31.99
N GLY A 101 -2.96 -8.70 31.55
CA GLY A 101 -3.81 -9.75 32.09
C GLY A 101 -2.97 -10.98 32.42
N ASP A 102 -2.32 -10.93 33.58
CA ASP A 102 -1.78 -12.07 34.31
C ASP A 102 -2.84 -13.17 34.40
N SER A 103 -2.52 -14.37 33.90
CA SER A 103 -3.18 -15.63 34.25
C SER A 103 -2.29 -16.80 33.82
N GLU A 104 -1.45 -17.25 34.75
CA GLU A 104 -0.92 -18.61 34.76
C GLU A 104 -2.05 -19.65 34.78
N SER A 105 -1.95 -20.71 33.97
CA SER A 105 -2.22 -22.10 34.41
C SER A 105 -1.84 -23.10 33.31
N GLY A 106 -1.33 -24.27 33.74
CA GLY A 106 -0.69 -25.36 32.96
C GLY A 106 -1.50 -25.94 31.80
N VAL A 107 -0.97 -26.82 30.95
CA VAL A 107 -0.30 -28.09 31.30
C VAL A 107 0.46 -28.68 30.08
N HIS A 108 1.54 -29.39 30.39
CA HIS A 108 2.38 -30.31 29.60
C HIS A 108 1.84 -30.88 28.27
N ALA A 109 2.70 -30.84 27.25
CA ALA A 109 2.95 -32.00 26.37
C ALA A 109 4.37 -31.90 25.77
N GLN A 110 5.32 -32.63 26.36
CA GLN A 110 6.57 -33.00 25.69
C GLN A 110 6.32 -34.28 24.90
N SER A 111 6.59 -34.28 23.61
CA SER A 111 6.93 -35.51 22.88
C SER A 111 7.75 -35.13 21.64
N GLU A 112 9.06 -35.24 21.79
CA GLU A 112 10.02 -35.24 20.69
C GLU A 112 9.83 -36.54 19.90
N GLY A 113 9.33 -36.43 18.67
CA GLY A 113 9.21 -37.53 17.73
C GLY A 113 10.23 -37.36 16.62
N ASP A 114 11.44 -37.86 16.87
CA ASP A 114 12.51 -38.08 15.91
C ASP A 114 12.04 -39.08 14.83
N GLY A 115 11.69 -38.55 13.66
CA GLY A 115 11.25 -39.33 12.50
C GLY A 115 12.39 -39.54 11.53
N LEU A 116 13.40 -40.33 11.93
CA LEU A 116 14.35 -40.94 11.02
C LEU A 116 13.61 -41.94 10.13
N ASP A 117 13.41 -41.61 8.85
CA ASP A 117 13.00 -42.59 7.84
C ASP A 117 13.96 -42.56 6.65
N HIS A 118 15.04 -43.33 6.79
CA HIS A 118 15.75 -43.93 5.67
C HIS A 118 15.48 -45.43 5.74
N PRO A 119 15.04 -46.02 4.63
CA PRO A 119 15.85 -47.11 4.11
C PRO A 119 16.12 -47.00 2.59
N TYR A 120 17.39 -47.16 2.25
CA TYR A 120 17.88 -47.62 0.96
C TYR A 120 17.44 -49.08 0.70
N SER A 121 17.52 -49.52 -0.58
CA SER A 121 17.29 -50.87 -1.19
C SER A 121 15.87 -51.00 -1.79
N ASP A 122 15.60 -51.37 -3.04
CA ASP A 122 16.20 -52.31 -4.03
C ASP A 122 16.12 -51.70 -5.46
N ALA A 123 17.10 -51.83 -6.36
CA ALA A 123 17.42 -52.99 -7.23
C ALA A 123 16.27 -53.48 -8.14
N ASP A 124 16.58 -53.61 -9.44
CA ASP A 124 15.89 -54.31 -10.55
C ASP A 124 14.69 -53.63 -11.28
N GLN A 125 14.97 -52.94 -12.40
CA GLN A 125 14.82 -53.46 -13.80
C GLN A 125 15.15 -52.41 -14.86
#